data_AF-A0A968AQG8-F1
#
_entry.id   AF-A0A968AQG8-F1
#
_cell.length_a   1.000
_cell.length_b   1.000
_cell.length_c   1.000
_cell.angle_alpha   90.00
_cell.angle_beta   90.00
_cell.angle_gamma   90.00
#
_symmetry.space_group_name_H-M   'P 1'
#
loop_
_entity.id
_entity.type
_entity.pdbx_description
1 polymer ?
#
loop_
_entity_poly.entity_id
_entity_poly.type
_entity_poly.pdbx_seq_one_letter_code
_entity_poly.pdbx_strand_id
1 'polypeptide(L)'
;MGLMVFAVILLAACGPSSPVENLKEDLNRYPQYSIILEDMKQEGNIFKDYFHRYKIVYAEKVDNSDSLVFLDNITDWLEVKEKEYQKYQDYLGMAIASKTPDGEVTEAKYPPGYQYVGNPRYGQWRQDSHGNSFWEFYGKYAFISSMFSLFSRPVYMNDWDTYRDYRQTGRPYYGRNQRYG
;
A
#
# COMPACT_ATOMS: atom_id res chain seq x y z
N MET A 1 35.68 46.80 -0.98
CA MET A 1 34.80 45.83 -0.28
C MET A 1 34.44 44.74 -1.25
N GLY A 2 35.16 43.61 -1.23
CA GLY A 2 34.89 42.48 -2.11
C GLY A 2 33.78 41.61 -1.52
N LEU A 3 32.70 41.41 -2.28
CA LEU A 3 31.58 40.56 -1.89
C LEU A 3 31.99 39.10 -2.14
N MET A 4 32.27 38.35 -1.07
CA MET A 4 32.57 36.92 -1.14
C MET A 4 31.23 36.17 -1.11
N VAL A 5 30.79 35.67 -2.26
CA VAL A 5 29.56 34.86 -2.37
C VAL A 5 29.90 33.43 -1.94
N PHE A 6 29.40 33.02 -0.77
CA PHE A 6 29.44 31.64 -0.31
C PHE A 6 28.40 30.83 -1.10
N ALA A 7 28.85 29.96 -2.00
CA ALA A 7 28.02 28.95 -2.62
C ALA A 7 27.71 27.86 -1.58
N VAL A 8 26.45 27.81 -1.11
CA VAL A 8 25.95 26.73 -0.27
C VAL A 8 25.70 25.52 -1.18
N ILE A 9 26.61 24.55 -1.14
CA ILE A 9 26.42 23.24 -1.77
C ILE A 9 25.50 22.44 -0.86
N LEU A 10 24.21 22.36 -1.20
CA LEU A 10 23.27 21.41 -0.61
C LEU A 10 23.67 20.00 -1.07
N LEU A 11 24.45 19.30 -0.25
CA LEU A 11 24.68 17.87 -0.44
C LEU A 11 23.37 17.13 -0.20
N ALA A 12 22.65 16.81 -1.27
CA ALA A 12 21.57 15.83 -1.23
C ALA A 12 22.21 14.47 -0.89
N ALA A 13 22.11 14.08 0.38
CA ALA A 13 22.49 12.77 0.84
C ALA A 13 21.49 11.73 0.29
N CYS A 14 21.65 11.33 -0.98
CA CYS A 14 21.05 10.09 -1.47
C CYS A 14 21.75 8.93 -0.76
N GLY A 15 21.19 8.51 0.38
CA GLY A 15 21.48 7.18 0.91
C GLY A 15 21.05 6.12 -0.11
N PRO A 16 21.57 4.89 -0.01
CA PRO A 16 21.09 3.80 -0.86
C PRO A 16 19.58 3.63 -0.62
N SER A 17 18.83 3.56 -1.72
CA SER A 17 17.38 3.50 -1.75
C SER A 17 16.86 2.24 -1.05
N SER A 18 15.77 2.37 -0.30
CA SER A 18 15.16 1.22 0.35
C SER A 18 14.45 0.32 -0.66
N PRO A 19 14.24 -0.98 -0.37
CA PRO A 19 13.45 -1.84 -1.26
C PRO A 19 12.07 -1.28 -1.58
N VAL A 20 11.42 -0.59 -0.64
CA VAL A 20 10.12 0.07 -0.88
C VAL A 20 10.26 1.21 -1.88
N GLU A 21 11.34 1.99 -1.82
CA GLU A 21 11.63 3.07 -2.78
C GLU A 21 11.85 2.51 -4.19
N ASN A 22 12.69 1.47 -4.33
CA ASN A 22 12.93 0.81 -5.61
C ASN A 22 11.63 0.26 -6.21
N LEU A 23 10.79 -0.39 -5.39
CA LEU A 23 9.49 -0.90 -5.85
C LEU A 23 8.56 0.23 -6.32
N LYS A 24 8.50 1.37 -5.60
CA LYS A 24 7.67 2.52 -6.04
C LYS A 24 8.14 3.05 -7.40
N GLU A 25 9.45 3.11 -7.63
CA GLU A 25 10.04 3.56 -8.90
C GLU A 25 9.69 2.59 -10.03
N ASP A 26 9.92 1.29 -9.84
CA ASP A 26 9.64 0.24 -10.81
C ASP A 26 8.16 0.17 -11.19
N LEU A 27 7.29 0.29 -10.19
CA LEU A 27 5.84 0.22 -10.35
C LEU A 27 5.23 1.52 -10.87
N ASN A 28 6.01 2.60 -10.96
CA ASN A 28 5.48 3.89 -11.40
C ASN A 28 4.96 3.86 -12.85
N ARG A 29 5.40 2.89 -13.67
CA ARG A 29 4.88 2.65 -15.02
C ARG A 29 3.39 2.26 -15.04
N TYR A 30 2.89 1.65 -13.96
CA TYR A 30 1.50 1.18 -13.88
C TYR A 30 0.57 2.31 -13.44
N PRO A 31 -0.66 2.42 -13.99
CA PRO A 31 -1.65 3.40 -13.56
C PRO A 31 -1.91 3.42 -12.05
N GLN A 32 -1.86 2.26 -11.40
CA GLN A 32 -2.09 2.10 -9.97
C GLN A 32 -1.37 0.87 -9.45
N TYR A 33 -0.97 0.91 -8.19
CA TYR A 33 -0.35 -0.22 -7.50
C TYR A 33 -0.60 -0.16 -5.98
N SER A 34 -0.33 -1.26 -5.29
CA SER A 34 -0.27 -1.38 -3.84
C SER A 34 0.90 -2.28 -3.48
N ILE A 35 1.73 -1.85 -2.54
CA ILE A 35 2.83 -2.60 -1.95
C ILE A 35 2.39 -2.95 -0.52
N ILE A 36 2.29 -4.25 -0.25
CA ILE A 36 1.88 -4.83 1.02
C ILE A 36 3.10 -5.48 1.65
N LEU A 37 3.36 -5.20 2.93
CA LEU A 37 4.35 -5.95 3.69
C LEU A 37 3.77 -7.33 3.98
N GLU A 38 4.11 -8.31 3.15
CA GLU A 38 3.57 -9.67 3.24
C GLU A 38 4.20 -10.43 4.40
N ASP A 39 5.52 -10.30 4.54
CA ASP A 39 6.28 -11.03 5.56
C ASP A 39 7.56 -10.27 5.94
N MET A 40 8.12 -10.62 7.09
CA MET A 40 9.42 -10.14 7.52
C MET A 40 10.15 -11.17 8.38
N LYS A 41 11.47 -11.22 8.26
CA LYS A 41 12.29 -12.13 9.08
C LYS A 41 13.61 -11.48 9.47
N GLN A 42 14.18 -12.01 10.55
CA GLN A 42 15.51 -11.68 11.03
C GLN A 42 16.33 -12.96 11.05
N GLU A 43 17.55 -12.91 10.51
CA GLU A 43 18.49 -14.02 10.50
C GLU A 43 19.79 -13.64 11.22
N GLY A 44 20.59 -14.65 11.57
CA GLY A 44 21.86 -14.47 12.27
C GLY A 44 21.74 -14.43 13.80
N ASN A 45 22.79 -14.90 14.48
CA ASN A 45 22.84 -14.99 15.95
C ASN A 45 23.67 -13.88 16.61
N ILE A 46 24.72 -13.43 15.94
CA ILE A 46 25.66 -12.43 16.45
C ILE A 46 25.48 -11.10 15.72
N PHE A 47 25.51 -11.15 14.39
CA PHE A 47 25.08 -10.04 13.52
C PHE A 47 23.70 -10.39 12.97
N LYS A 48 22.84 -9.38 12.90
CA LYS A 48 21.44 -9.54 12.53
C LYS A 48 21.22 -9.01 11.14
N ASP A 49 20.74 -9.86 10.26
CA ASP A 49 20.31 -9.51 8.92
C ASP A 49 18.78 -9.44 8.90
N TYR A 50 18.23 -8.43 8.24
CA TYR A 50 16.80 -8.14 8.24
C TYR A 50 16.26 -8.25 6.82
N PHE A 51 15.13 -8.92 6.66
CA PHE A 51 14.53 -9.13 5.36
C PHE A 51 13.05 -8.82 5.38
N HIS A 52 12.57 -8.22 4.30
CA HIS A 52 11.16 -8.08 4.00
C HIS A 52 10.79 -8.93 2.79
N ARG A 53 9.52 -9.33 2.74
CA ARG A 53 8.88 -9.88 1.55
C ARG A 53 7.61 -9.06 1.30
N TYR A 54 7.39 -8.69 0.05
CA TYR A 54 6.28 -7.84 -0.32
C TYR A 54 5.34 -8.58 -1.24
N LYS A 55 4.04 -8.41 -1.01
CA LYS A 55 3.02 -8.68 -2.02
C LYS A 55 2.78 -7.38 -2.76
N ILE A 56 2.79 -7.45 -4.08
CA ILE A 56 2.54 -6.32 -4.96
C ILE A 56 1.27 -6.61 -5.72
N VAL A 57 0.36 -5.64 -5.76
CA VAL A 57 -0.82 -5.68 -6.63
C VAL A 57 -0.76 -4.45 -7.52
N TYR A 58 -0.82 -4.62 -8.83
CA TYR A 58 -0.74 -3.53 -9.80
C TYR A 58 -1.77 -3.72 -10.91
N ALA A 59 -2.07 -2.65 -11.63
CA ALA A 59 -2.99 -2.72 -12.76
C ALA A 59 -2.32 -2.33 -14.08
N GLU A 60 -2.58 -3.10 -15.12
CA GLU A 60 -2.16 -2.85 -16.49
C GLU A 60 -3.32 -2.33 -17.32
N LYS A 61 -3.04 -1.43 -18.27
CA LYS A 61 -4.04 -1.03 -19.26
C LYS A 61 -4.19 -2.15 -20.27
N VAL A 62 -5.43 -2.46 -20.62
CA VAL A 62 -5.71 -3.32 -21.78
C VAL A 62 -5.53 -2.48 -23.04
N ASP A 63 -4.81 -3.03 -24.02
CA ASP A 63 -4.59 -2.35 -25.30
C ASP A 63 -5.91 -1.88 -25.92
N ASN A 64 -5.93 -0.62 -26.36
CA ASN A 64 -7.10 0.02 -26.97
C ASN A 64 -8.37 0.05 -26.09
N SER A 65 -8.23 0.04 -24.76
CA SER A 65 -9.36 0.17 -23.82
C SER A 65 -9.01 0.99 -22.57
N ASP A 66 -10.02 1.60 -21.95
CA ASP A 66 -9.94 2.19 -20.61
C ASP A 66 -10.03 1.14 -19.48
N SER A 67 -10.09 -0.14 -19.86
CA SER A 67 -10.14 -1.28 -18.95
C SER A 67 -8.78 -1.53 -18.30
N LEU A 68 -8.83 -1.95 -17.03
CA LEU A 68 -7.64 -2.31 -16.26
C LEU A 68 -7.70 -3.79 -15.90
N VAL A 69 -6.59 -4.49 -16.11
CA VAL A 69 -6.37 -5.85 -15.61
C VAL A 69 -5.49 -5.73 -14.37
N PHE A 70 -5.92 -6.33 -13.26
CA PHE A 70 -5.10 -6.35 -12.05
C PHE A 70 -4.32 -7.65 -12.00
N LEU A 71 -3.07 -7.54 -11.57
CA LEU A 71 -2.13 -8.63 -11.41
C LEU A 71 -1.50 -8.50 -10.02
N ASP A 72 -1.06 -9.62 -9.47
CA ASP A 72 -0.30 -9.65 -8.24
C ASP A 72 0.93 -10.55 -8.34
N ASN A 73 1.97 -10.21 -7.58
CA ASN A 73 3.15 -11.05 -7.41
C ASN A 73 3.70 -10.89 -5.99
N ILE A 74 4.47 -11.88 -5.55
CA ILE A 74 5.21 -11.83 -4.29
C ILE A 74 6.69 -11.70 -4.64
N THR A 75 7.40 -10.81 -3.96
CA THR A 75 8.84 -10.65 -4.15
C THR A 75 9.60 -11.83 -3.52
N ASP A 76 10.85 -12.02 -3.91
CA ASP A 76 11.80 -12.75 -3.07
C ASP A 76 12.02 -12.00 -1.74
N TRP A 77 12.78 -12.63 -0.83
CA TRP A 77 13.25 -11.96 0.38
C TRP A 77 14.25 -10.86 0.00
N LEU A 78 13.92 -9.61 0.32
CA LEU A 78 14.75 -8.45 0.07
C LEU A 78 15.39 -8.02 1.38
N GLU A 79 16.72 -7.96 1.40
CA GLU A 79 17.47 -7.46 2.55
C GLU A 79 17.16 -5.97 2.78
N VAL A 80 16.96 -5.61 4.04
CA VAL A 80 16.69 -4.25 4.48
C VAL A 80 17.61 -3.88 5.63
N LYS A 81 17.82 -2.58 5.82
CA LYS A 81 18.48 -2.08 7.03
C LYS A 81 17.56 -2.28 8.23
N GLU A 82 18.15 -2.48 9.41
CA GLU A 82 17.42 -2.57 10.69
C GLU A 82 16.42 -1.42 10.89
N LYS A 83 16.81 -0.18 10.55
CA LYS A 83 15.93 0.99 10.65
C LYS A 83 14.66 0.84 9.80
N GLU A 84 14.79 0.29 8.60
CA GLU A 84 13.64 0.07 7.71
C GLU A 84 12.77 -1.10 8.21
N TYR A 85 13.40 -2.12 8.79
CA TYR A 85 12.70 -3.22 9.46
C TYR A 85 11.84 -2.71 10.61
N GLN A 86 12.44 -1.98 11.55
CA GLN A 86 11.75 -1.39 12.69
C GLN A 86 10.68 -0.38 12.26
N LYS A 87 10.92 0.37 11.17
CA LYS A 87 9.93 1.31 10.60
C LYS A 87 8.64 0.60 10.17
N TYR A 88 8.73 -0.64 9.68
CA TYR A 88 7.58 -1.34 9.12
C TYR A 88 7.04 -2.52 9.94
N GLN A 89 7.72 -2.92 11.02
CA GLN A 89 7.35 -4.11 11.80
C GLN A 89 5.91 -4.12 12.32
N ASP A 90 5.36 -2.96 12.68
CA ASP A 90 3.98 -2.86 13.19
C ASP A 90 2.93 -2.93 12.07
N TYR A 91 3.34 -2.99 10.80
CA TYR A 91 2.45 -2.95 9.63
C TYR A 91 2.47 -4.25 8.83
N LEU A 92 2.78 -5.37 9.47
CA LEU A 92 2.76 -6.67 8.84
C LEU A 92 1.35 -6.99 8.29
N GLY A 93 1.27 -7.44 7.04
CA GLY A 93 0.03 -7.67 6.32
C GLY A 93 -0.72 -6.39 5.90
N MET A 94 -0.12 -5.20 6.03
CA MET A 94 -0.73 -3.93 5.61
C MET A 94 -0.14 -3.38 4.32
N ALA A 95 -0.94 -2.60 3.60
CA ALA A 95 -0.42 -1.74 2.53
C ALA A 95 0.46 -0.65 3.16
N ILE A 96 1.69 -0.53 2.67
CA ILE A 96 2.69 0.42 3.18
C ILE A 96 3.03 1.53 2.17
N ALA A 97 2.70 1.30 0.90
CA ALA A 97 2.76 2.28 -0.17
C ALA A 97 1.76 1.93 -1.27
N SER A 98 1.24 2.94 -1.96
CA SER A 98 0.35 2.71 -3.09
C SER A 98 0.30 3.90 -4.04
N LYS A 99 -0.22 3.65 -5.24
CA LYS A 99 -0.59 4.68 -6.21
C LYS A 99 -2.03 4.50 -6.66
N THR A 100 -2.80 5.57 -6.59
CA THR A 100 -4.21 5.61 -7.02
C THR A 100 -4.33 5.94 -8.52
N PRO A 101 -5.50 5.73 -9.16
CA PRO A 101 -5.69 5.96 -10.60
C PRO A 101 -5.45 7.41 -11.07
N ASP A 102 -5.58 8.37 -10.18
CA ASP A 102 -5.31 9.79 -10.39
C ASP A 102 -3.81 10.13 -10.27
N GLY A 103 -2.97 9.14 -9.95
CA GLY A 103 -1.52 9.28 -9.86
C GLY A 103 -1.01 9.71 -8.49
N GLU A 104 -1.88 9.84 -7.48
CA GLU A 104 -1.47 10.12 -6.10
C GLU A 104 -0.68 8.93 -5.56
N VAL A 105 0.60 9.15 -5.23
CA VAL A 105 1.43 8.17 -4.52
C VAL A 105 1.37 8.48 -3.03
N THR A 106 1.05 7.47 -2.22
CA THR A 106 0.95 7.61 -0.77
C THR A 106 1.72 6.51 -0.06
N GLU A 107 2.32 6.84 1.08
CA GLU A 107 2.90 5.89 2.03
C GLU A 107 2.05 5.73 3.29
N ALA A 108 0.76 6.10 3.23
CA ALA A 108 -0.17 5.83 4.32
C ALA A 108 -0.25 4.31 4.56
N LYS A 109 -0.32 3.91 5.84
CA LYS A 109 -0.40 2.50 6.24
C LYS A 109 -1.84 2.13 6.53
N TYR A 110 -2.37 1.16 5.80
CA TYR A 110 -3.77 0.80 5.90
C TYR A 110 -4.04 -0.63 5.43
N PRO A 111 -5.26 -1.17 5.65
CA PRO A 111 -5.54 -2.54 5.30
C PRO A 111 -5.56 -2.74 3.78
N PRO A 112 -5.01 -3.83 3.25
CA PRO A 112 -4.93 -4.03 1.81
C PRO A 112 -6.29 -3.92 1.12
N GLY A 113 -6.30 -3.29 -0.05
CA GLY A 113 -7.51 -3.10 -0.87
C GLY A 113 -8.41 -1.93 -0.47
N TYR A 114 -8.20 -1.28 0.69
CA TYR A 114 -9.02 -0.12 1.10
C TYR A 114 -8.95 1.05 0.10
N GLN A 115 -7.85 1.22 -0.64
CA GLN A 115 -7.73 2.28 -1.64
C GLN A 115 -8.77 2.23 -2.78
N TYR A 116 -9.45 1.10 -2.97
CA TYR A 116 -10.49 0.93 -3.99
C TYR A 116 -11.91 1.11 -3.42
N VAL A 117 -12.06 1.09 -2.10
CA VAL A 117 -13.35 1.19 -1.41
C VAL A 117 -13.86 2.62 -1.49
N GLY A 118 -15.19 2.78 -1.64
CA GLY A 118 -15.82 4.09 -1.75
C GLY A 118 -15.64 4.80 -3.10
N ASN A 119 -14.83 4.24 -4.01
CA ASN A 119 -14.69 4.77 -5.37
C ASN A 119 -15.69 4.08 -6.32
N PRO A 120 -16.68 4.83 -6.88
CA PRO A 120 -17.75 4.26 -7.71
C PRO A 120 -17.26 3.62 -9.01
N ARG A 121 -15.99 3.82 -9.39
CA ARG A 121 -15.36 3.10 -10.50
C ARG A 121 -15.28 1.60 -10.23
N TYR A 122 -15.07 1.19 -8.97
CA TYR A 122 -14.76 -0.19 -8.59
C TYR A 122 -15.93 -0.96 -8.00
N GLY A 123 -16.95 -0.27 -7.49
CA GLY A 123 -18.03 -0.92 -6.78
C GLY A 123 -19.07 0.06 -6.26
N GLN A 124 -19.90 -0.42 -5.34
CA GLN A 124 -20.99 0.31 -4.72
C GLN A 124 -21.21 -0.16 -3.28
N TRP A 125 -21.87 0.69 -2.49
CA TRP A 125 -22.36 0.29 -1.18
C TRP A 125 -23.65 -0.51 -1.31
N ARG A 126 -23.71 -1.67 -0.66
CA ARG A 126 -24.89 -2.54 -0.55
C ARG A 126 -25.31 -2.67 0.90
N GLN A 127 -26.59 -2.87 1.14
CA GLN A 127 -27.11 -3.19 2.47
C GLN A 127 -27.33 -4.69 2.60
N ASP A 128 -26.91 -5.25 3.74
CA ASP A 128 -27.27 -6.62 4.12
C ASP A 128 -28.69 -6.69 4.69
N SER A 129 -29.18 -7.91 4.96
CA SER A 129 -30.51 -8.15 5.54
C SER A 129 -30.70 -7.56 6.94
N HIS A 130 -29.62 -7.13 7.60
CA HIS A 130 -29.62 -6.54 8.93
C HIS A 130 -29.46 -5.00 8.88
N GLY A 131 -29.45 -4.41 7.68
CA GLY A 131 -29.34 -2.97 7.47
C GLY A 131 -27.90 -2.42 7.52
N ASN A 132 -26.88 -3.28 7.59
CA ASN A 132 -25.50 -2.82 7.54
C ASN A 132 -25.05 -2.55 6.09
N SER A 133 -24.38 -1.43 5.87
CA SER A 133 -23.80 -1.09 4.57
C SER A 133 -22.39 -1.68 4.42
N PHE A 134 -22.15 -2.44 3.35
CA PHE A 134 -20.85 -3.02 3.00
C PHE A 134 -20.48 -2.72 1.55
N TRP A 135 -19.18 -2.70 1.26
CA TRP A 135 -18.68 -2.44 -0.09
C TRP A 135 -18.74 -3.70 -0.95
N GLU A 136 -19.39 -3.59 -2.11
CA GLU A 136 -19.46 -4.63 -3.13
C GLU A 136 -18.69 -4.18 -4.36
N PHE A 137 -17.65 -4.93 -4.74
CA PHE A 137 -16.95 -4.72 -6.00
C PHE A 137 -17.84 -5.17 -7.18
N TYR A 138 -17.82 -4.42 -8.28
CA TYR A 138 -18.45 -4.87 -9.51
C TYR A 138 -17.81 -6.19 -9.99
N GLY A 139 -18.58 -7.05 -10.65
CA GLY A 139 -18.12 -8.39 -11.05
C GLY A 139 -16.78 -8.39 -11.81
N LYS A 140 -16.55 -7.40 -12.68
CA LYS A 140 -15.28 -7.21 -13.41
C LYS A 140 -14.07 -6.88 -12.53
N TYR A 141 -14.27 -6.63 -11.24
CA TYR A 141 -13.24 -6.37 -10.24
C TYR A 141 -13.35 -7.32 -9.04
N ALA A 142 -14.18 -8.38 -9.12
CA ALA A 142 -14.35 -9.32 -8.03
C ALA A 142 -13.02 -10.00 -7.61
N PHE A 143 -12.07 -10.13 -8.54
CA PHE A 143 -10.72 -10.64 -8.24
C PHE A 143 -9.95 -9.75 -7.24
N ILE A 144 -10.25 -8.44 -7.16
CA ILE A 144 -9.64 -7.54 -6.16
C ILE A 144 -9.93 -8.07 -4.76
N SER A 145 -11.15 -8.55 -4.52
CA SER A 145 -11.53 -9.12 -3.23
C SER A 145 -10.74 -10.40 -2.90
N SER A 146 -10.32 -11.17 -3.91
CA SER A 146 -9.44 -12.33 -3.71
C SER A 146 -8.01 -11.90 -3.40
N MET A 147 -7.47 -10.95 -4.15
CA MET A 147 -6.08 -10.49 -4.01
C MET A 147 -5.79 -9.88 -2.63
N PHE A 148 -6.80 -9.25 -2.03
CA PHE A 148 -6.71 -8.57 -0.73
C PHE A 148 -7.47 -9.29 0.40
N SER A 149 -7.91 -10.54 0.17
CA SER A 149 -8.64 -11.34 1.16
C SER A 149 -9.93 -10.70 1.70
N LEU A 150 -10.53 -9.76 0.95
CA LEU A 150 -11.74 -9.02 1.34
C LEU A 150 -13.02 -9.87 1.29
N PHE A 151 -13.01 -11.03 0.61
CA PHE A 151 -14.14 -11.97 0.69
C PHE A 151 -14.37 -12.49 2.11
N SER A 152 -13.27 -12.78 2.82
CA SER A 152 -13.32 -13.22 4.22
C SER A 152 -13.53 -12.06 5.20
N ARG A 153 -13.36 -10.82 4.72
CA ARG A 153 -13.37 -9.59 5.54
C ARG A 153 -14.04 -8.46 4.76
N PRO A 154 -15.38 -8.49 4.59
CA PRO A 154 -16.09 -7.41 3.92
C PRO A 154 -15.78 -6.06 4.58
N VAL A 155 -15.63 -5.02 3.76
CA VAL A 155 -15.41 -3.66 4.27
C VAL A 155 -16.76 -3.01 4.50
N TYR A 156 -17.10 -2.79 5.77
CA TYR A 156 -18.32 -2.10 6.15
C TYR A 156 -18.13 -0.58 6.12
N MET A 157 -19.22 0.15 5.92
CA MET A 157 -19.21 1.62 5.80
C MET A 157 -18.57 2.30 7.03
N ASN A 158 -18.87 1.81 8.22
CA ASN A 158 -18.29 2.33 9.47
C ASN A 158 -16.76 2.12 9.54
N ASP A 159 -16.27 0.97 9.07
CA ASP A 159 -14.82 0.69 8.97
C ASP A 159 -14.16 1.63 7.96
N TRP A 160 -14.85 1.88 6.84
CA TRP A 160 -14.40 2.79 5.79
C TRP A 160 -14.37 4.26 6.24
N ASP A 161 -15.40 4.73 6.93
CA ASP A 161 -15.45 6.10 7.47
C ASP A 161 -14.31 6.31 8.47
N THR A 162 -14.07 5.35 9.36
CA THR A 162 -12.95 5.40 10.31
C THR A 162 -11.60 5.45 9.56
N TYR A 163 -11.42 4.61 8.55
CA TYR A 163 -10.22 4.66 7.71
C TYR A 163 -10.01 6.04 7.07
N ARG A 164 -11.07 6.62 6.50
CA ARG A 164 -11.01 7.93 5.84
C ARG A 164 -10.54 9.01 6.80
N ASP A 165 -11.10 9.03 8.01
CA ASP A 165 -10.74 10.01 9.04
C ASP A 165 -9.28 9.83 9.51
N TYR A 166 -8.83 8.58 9.63
CA TYR A 166 -7.44 8.27 9.97
C TYR A 166 -6.49 8.69 8.84
N ARG A 167 -6.85 8.45 7.57
CA ARG A 167 -6.07 8.87 6.41
C ARG A 167 -5.93 10.40 6.36
N GLN A 168 -7.03 11.14 6.63
CA GLN A 168 -7.01 12.60 6.67
C GLN A 168 -6.13 13.17 7.79
N THR A 169 -6.01 12.44 8.90
CA THR A 169 -5.17 12.83 10.05
C THR A 169 -3.76 12.24 10.02
N GLY A 170 -3.39 11.55 8.94
CA GLY A 170 -2.07 10.92 8.77
C GLY A 170 -1.81 9.72 9.67
N ARG A 171 -2.85 9.11 10.24
CA ARG A 171 -2.75 7.99 11.17
C ARG A 171 -2.88 6.64 10.45
N PRO A 172 -2.06 5.62 10.79
CA PRO A 172 -2.27 4.25 10.32
C PRO A 172 -3.62 3.69 10.79
N TYR A 173 -4.32 2.99 9.92
CA TYR A 173 -5.57 2.31 10.26
C TYR A 173 -5.38 0.79 10.19
N TYR A 174 -5.50 0.12 11.34
CA TYR A 174 -5.28 -1.32 11.50
C TYR A 174 -6.56 -2.16 11.27
N GLY A 175 -7.60 -1.56 10.71
CA GLY A 175 -8.93 -2.16 10.66
C GLY A 175 -9.62 -2.20 12.02
N ARG A 176 -10.91 -2.54 12.00
CA ARG A 176 -11.69 -2.75 13.24
C ARG A 176 -11.05 -3.85 14.08
N ASN A 177 -10.90 -3.60 15.38
CA ASN A 177 -10.28 -4.50 16.35
C ASN A 177 -8.80 -4.87 16.04
N GLN A 178 -8.04 -3.98 15.38
CA GLN A 178 -6.61 -4.21 15.06
C GLN A 178 -6.39 -5.52 14.31
N ARG A 179 -7.26 -5.75 13.33
CA ARG A 179 -7.33 -7.01 12.60
C ARG A 179 -6.27 -7.12 11.49
N TYR A 180 -5.52 -6.05 11.25
CA TYR A 180 -4.35 -5.96 10.38
C TYR A 180 -3.21 -5.31 11.19
N GLY A 181 -1.95 -5.56 10.83
CA GLY A 181 -0.78 -5.15 11.63
C GLY A 181 -0.45 -6.20 12.67
#